data_AF-A0A379VVY0-F1
#
_entry.id   AF-A0A379VVY0-F1
#
_cell.length_a   1.000
_cell.length_b   1.000
_cell.length_c   1.000
_cell.angle_alpha   90.00
_cell.angle_beta   90.00
_cell.angle_gamma   90.00
#
_symmetry.space_group_name_H-M   'P 1'
#
loop_
_entity.id
_entity.type
_entity.pdbx_description
1 polymer ?
#
loop_
_entity_poly.entity_id
_entity_poly.type
_entity_poly.pdbx_seq_one_letter_code
_entity_poly.pdbx_strand_id
1 'polypeptide(L)'
;MVFASMEIDIRAQQFIFTAYPIAPHSDFATEYAAVTIYNTRGTVVYRQSIKGSVQLGGYTDVCGLDEDYTIEVFHAEGADQSVIRTPLNGESWPQPQYVIWQVTARGLQRLTTN
;
A
#
# COMPACT_ATOMS: atom_id res chain seq x y z
N MET A 1 0.74 -1.44 16.18
CA MET A 1 1.65 -0.29 15.97
C MET A 1 1.80 -0.09 14.47
N VAL A 2 1.81 1.14 13.96
CA VAL A 2 1.93 1.39 12.51
C VAL A 2 3.37 1.11 12.07
N PHE A 3 3.57 0.19 11.14
CA PHE A 3 4.90 -0.19 10.62
C PHE A 3 5.20 0.40 9.24
N ALA A 4 4.17 0.75 8.48
CA ALA A 4 4.29 1.46 7.23
C ALA A 4 3.04 2.29 6.95
N SER A 5 3.19 3.28 6.07
CA SER A 5 2.10 4.03 5.48
C SER A 5 2.35 4.21 4.00
N MET A 6 1.27 4.26 3.21
CA MET A 6 1.31 4.67 1.81
C MET A 6 0.44 5.91 1.61
N GLU A 7 0.91 6.82 0.78
CA GLU A 7 0.21 8.04 0.39
C GLU A 7 0.22 8.17 -1.12
N ILE A 8 -0.84 8.74 -1.66
CA ILE A 8 -1.00 8.95 -3.10
C ILE A 8 -1.35 10.41 -3.34
N ASP A 9 -0.48 11.09 -4.07
CA ASP A 9 -0.73 12.42 -4.58
C ASP A 9 -1.03 12.34 -6.08
N ILE A 10 -2.33 12.38 -6.41
CA ILE A 10 -2.81 12.35 -7.79
C ILE A 10 -2.37 13.60 -8.57
N ARG A 11 -2.21 14.76 -7.91
CA ARG A 11 -1.81 16.00 -8.60
C ARG A 11 -0.33 15.99 -8.94
N ALA A 12 0.49 15.46 -8.03
CA ALA A 12 1.93 15.29 -8.25
C ALA A 12 2.26 14.02 -9.04
N GLN A 13 1.28 13.15 -9.31
CA GLN A 13 1.47 11.85 -9.95
C GLN A 13 2.48 10.98 -9.20
N GLN A 14 2.32 10.91 -7.88
CA GLN A 14 3.27 10.25 -6.98
C GLN A 14 2.58 9.26 -6.05
N PHE A 15 3.24 8.12 -5.88
CA PHE A 15 3.00 7.20 -4.79
C PHE A 15 4.19 7.31 -3.82
N ILE A 16 3.89 7.44 -2.54
CA ILE A 16 4.88 7.60 -1.47
C ILE A 16 4.69 6.44 -0.49
N PHE A 17 5.75 5.71 -0.23
CA PHE A 17 5.79 4.65 0.78
C PHE A 17 6.73 5.06 1.90
N THR A 18 6.25 4.99 3.13
CA THR A 18 7.07 5.23 4.32
C THR A 18 7.05 3.99 5.20
N ALA A 19 8.22 3.41 5.43
CA ALA A 19 8.45 2.37 6.43
C ALA A 19 8.99 3.01 7.71
N TYR A 20 8.49 2.58 8.85
CA TYR A 20 8.96 3.00 10.17
C TYR A 20 9.99 2.00 10.73
N PRO A 21 10.96 2.43 11.54
CA PRO A 21 12.05 1.57 12.02
C PRO A 21 11.56 0.64 13.14
N ILE A 22 10.70 -0.32 12.81
CA ILE A 22 10.17 -1.34 13.71
C ILE A 22 10.13 -2.71 13.01
N ALA A 23 10.07 -3.80 13.78
CA ALA A 23 9.66 -5.10 13.27
C ALA A 23 8.12 -5.18 13.29
N PRO A 24 7.43 -5.41 12.15
CA PRO A 24 5.98 -5.41 12.11
C PRO A 24 5.33 -6.43 13.05
N HIS A 25 5.78 -7.69 13.00
CA HIS A 25 5.26 -8.78 13.80
C HIS A 25 6.25 -9.96 13.84
N SER A 26 6.85 -10.23 15.00
CA SER A 26 7.92 -11.23 15.17
C SER A 26 7.57 -12.64 14.71
N ASP A 27 6.31 -13.04 14.86
CA ASP A 27 5.87 -14.40 14.55
C ASP A 27 5.71 -14.66 13.05
N PHE A 28 5.77 -13.63 12.20
CA PHE A 28 5.69 -13.76 10.75
C PHE A 28 7.09 -13.79 10.12
N ALA A 29 7.62 -14.99 9.90
CA ALA A 29 8.92 -15.20 9.26
C ALA A 29 8.92 -14.93 7.72
N THR A 30 7.75 -14.71 7.13
CA THR A 30 7.52 -14.54 5.68
C THR A 30 7.12 -13.11 5.33
N GLU A 31 6.78 -12.88 4.05
CA GLU A 31 6.12 -11.65 3.63
C GLU A 31 4.87 -11.41 4.49
N TYR A 32 4.83 -10.24 5.12
CA TYR A 32 3.78 -9.82 6.04
C TYR A 32 2.94 -8.71 5.43
N ALA A 33 3.55 -7.84 4.64
CA ALA A 33 2.86 -6.84 3.86
C ALA A 33 3.59 -6.59 2.55
N ALA A 34 2.84 -6.26 1.51
CA ALA A 34 3.39 -5.89 0.22
C ALA A 34 2.52 -4.86 -0.48
N VAL A 35 3.17 -4.02 -1.28
CA VAL A 35 2.51 -3.17 -2.27
C VAL A 35 3.20 -3.37 -3.61
N THR A 36 2.43 -3.61 -4.66
CA THR A 36 2.92 -3.74 -6.03
C THR A 36 2.13 -2.82 -6.94
N ILE A 37 2.83 -2.07 -7.78
CA ILE A 37 2.21 -1.15 -8.73
C ILE A 37 2.49 -1.64 -10.14
N TYR A 38 1.43 -1.74 -10.93
CA TYR A 38 1.48 -2.13 -12.32
C TYR A 38 1.09 -0.95 -13.20
N ASN A 39 1.83 -0.75 -14.29
CA ASN A 39 1.41 0.18 -15.33
C ASN A 39 0.24 -0.38 -16.14
N THR A 40 -0.26 0.42 -17.08
CA THR A 40 -1.38 0.06 -17.98
C THR A 40 -1.13 -1.15 -18.87
N ARG A 41 0.12 -1.62 -18.98
CA ARG A 41 0.50 -2.85 -19.71
C ARG A 41 0.59 -4.08 -18.80
N GLY A 42 0.25 -3.95 -17.52
CA GLY A 42 0.40 -5.01 -16.52
C GLY A 42 1.85 -5.28 -16.11
N THR A 43 2.78 -4.37 -16.40
CA THR A 43 4.18 -4.50 -15.99
C THR A 43 4.37 -3.92 -14.59
N VAL A 44 5.05 -4.63 -13.70
CA VAL A 44 5.45 -4.13 -12.38
C VAL A 44 6.42 -2.96 -12.57
N VAL A 45 6.03 -1.78 -12.09
CA VAL A 45 6.87 -0.57 -12.09
C VAL A 45 7.39 -0.21 -10.71
N TYR A 46 6.77 -0.76 -9.66
CA TYR A 46 7.20 -0.58 -8.28
C TYR A 46 6.77 -1.77 -7.42
N ARG A 47 7.61 -2.18 -6.47
CA ARG A 47 7.25 -3.18 -5.47
C ARG A 47 7.97 -2.90 -4.16
N GLN A 48 7.23 -2.94 -3.06
CA GLN A 48 7.79 -3.11 -1.71
C GLN A 48 7.22 -4.37 -1.07
N SER A 49 8.11 -5.11 -0.40
CA SER A 49 7.80 -6.34 0.32
C SER A 49 8.45 -6.28 1.69
N ILE A 50 7.64 -6.41 2.74
CA ILE A 50 8.06 -6.36 4.14
C ILE A 50 7.92 -7.75 4.74
N LYS A 51 9.00 -8.24 5.36
CA LYS A 51 8.98 -9.42 6.21
C LYS A 51 8.57 -9.02 7.63
N GLY A 52 7.66 -9.78 8.25
CA GLY A 52 7.09 -9.40 9.54
C GLY A 52 8.10 -9.43 10.69
N SER A 53 8.98 -10.43 10.70
CA SER A 53 9.94 -10.65 11.79
C SER A 53 11.22 -9.82 11.67
N VAL A 54 11.37 -9.04 10.60
CA VAL A 54 12.60 -8.27 10.32
C VAL A 54 12.43 -6.83 10.74
N GLN A 55 13.38 -6.35 11.55
CA GLN A 55 13.49 -4.95 11.91
C GLN A 55 13.74 -4.09 10.66
N LEU A 56 12.81 -3.17 10.37
CA LEU A 56 12.97 -2.22 9.28
C LEU A 56 13.96 -1.11 9.68
N GLY A 57 14.68 -0.57 8.69
CA GLY A 57 15.62 0.53 8.89
C GLY A 57 14.98 1.92 8.97
N GLY A 58 13.69 2.03 8.65
CA GLY A 58 13.02 3.31 8.42
C GLY A 58 13.45 3.93 7.09
N TYR A 59 12.50 4.21 6.20
CA TYR A 59 12.80 4.85 4.92
C TYR A 59 11.53 5.42 4.27
N THR A 60 11.74 6.35 3.35
CA THR A 60 10.70 6.81 2.43
C THR A 60 11.16 6.56 1.01
N ASP A 61 10.28 6.00 0.20
CA ASP A 61 10.48 5.75 -1.22
C ASP A 61 9.33 6.35 -2.02
N VAL A 62 9.64 6.89 -3.19
CA VAL A 62 8.69 7.62 -4.03
C VAL A 62 8.77 7.08 -5.44
N CYS A 63 7.62 6.73 -6.01
CA CYS A 63 7.54 6.33 -7.41
C CYS A 63 6.52 7.18 -8.18
N GLY A 64 6.75 7.32 -9.47
CA GLY A 64 5.78 7.91 -10.39
C GLY A 64 4.52 7.05 -10.49
N LEU A 65 3.38 7.69 -10.67
CA LEU A 65 2.07 7.06 -10.74
C LEU A 65 1.22 7.76 -11.80
N ASP A 66 0.71 7.03 -12.78
CA ASP A 66 -0.21 7.58 -13.78
C ASP A 66 -1.64 7.04 -13.57
N GLU A 67 -2.61 7.72 -14.20
CA GLU A 67 -3.97 7.21 -14.33
C GLU A 67 -3.97 5.80 -14.98
N ASP A 68 -4.95 4.98 -14.59
CA ASP A 68 -5.12 3.59 -15.00
C ASP A 68 -4.03 2.62 -14.54
N TYR A 69 -3.05 3.06 -13.75
CA TYR A 69 -2.17 2.14 -13.03
C TYR A 69 -2.98 1.40 -11.96
N THR A 70 -2.54 0.18 -11.64
CA THR A 70 -3.14 -0.59 -10.55
C THR A 70 -2.16 -0.75 -9.39
N ILE A 71 -2.70 -0.66 -8.18
CA ILE A 71 -1.96 -0.80 -6.92
C ILE A 71 -2.56 -1.97 -6.17
N GLU A 72 -1.78 -3.04 -6.08
CA GLU A 72 -2.10 -4.24 -5.31
C GLU A 72 -1.49 -4.11 -3.92
N VAL A 73 -2.30 -4.29 -2.89
CA VAL A 73 -1.89 -4.21 -1.48
C VAL A 73 -2.27 -5.49 -0.77
N PHE A 74 -1.30 -6.07 -0.08
CA PHE A 74 -1.45 -7.22 0.80
C PHE A 74 -0.97 -6.86 2.21
N HIS A 75 -1.72 -7.27 3.23
CA HIS A 75 -1.29 -7.27 4.62
C HIS A 75 -1.88 -8.48 5.31
N ALA A 76 -1.02 -9.35 5.86
CA ALA A 76 -1.41 -10.62 6.47
C ALA A 76 -2.49 -10.46 7.56
N GLU A 77 -2.50 -9.33 8.28
CA GLU A 77 -3.45 -9.02 9.34
C GLU A 77 -4.41 -7.85 8.97
N GLY A 78 -4.55 -7.54 7.67
CA GLY A 78 -5.25 -6.35 7.21
C GLY A 78 -6.66 -6.19 7.79
N ALA A 79 -7.47 -7.26 7.73
CA ALA A 79 -8.88 -7.25 8.11
C ALA A 79 -9.13 -6.85 9.57
N ASP A 80 -8.16 -7.09 10.45
CA ASP A 80 -8.28 -6.88 11.90
C ASP A 80 -7.42 -5.72 12.41
N GLN A 81 -6.32 -5.38 11.71
CA GLN A 81 -5.28 -4.49 12.23
C GLN A 81 -4.87 -3.35 11.29
N SER A 82 -5.57 -3.15 10.17
CA SER A 82 -5.26 -2.08 9.23
C SER A 82 -6.50 -1.32 8.77
N VAL A 83 -6.30 -0.03 8.50
CA VAL A 83 -7.34 0.89 8.05
C VAL A 83 -6.86 1.67 6.85
N ILE A 84 -7.77 1.94 5.93
CA ILE A 84 -7.56 2.88 4.85
C ILE A 84 -8.28 4.17 5.26
N ARG A 85 -7.60 5.31 5.11
CA ARG A 85 -8.12 6.62 5.50
C ARG A 85 -8.10 7.57 4.33
N THR A 86 -9.19 8.28 4.11
CA THR A 86 -9.26 9.41 3.16
C THR A 86 -8.96 10.71 3.90
N PRO A 87 -7.94 11.48 3.47
CA PRO A 87 -7.58 12.73 4.12
C PRO A 87 -8.61 13.85 3.85
N LEU A 88 -9.41 13.76 2.78
CA LEU A 88 -10.33 14.82 2.35
C LEU A 88 -11.53 15.00 3.28
N ASN A 89 -12.09 13.90 3.77
CA ASN A 89 -13.28 13.87 4.63
C ASN A 89 -13.07 13.07 5.92
N GLY A 90 -11.90 12.47 6.11
CA GLY A 90 -11.52 11.77 7.35
C GLY A 90 -12.15 10.39 7.53
N GLU A 91 -12.93 9.91 6.55
CA GLU A 91 -13.49 8.55 6.61
C GLU A 91 -12.37 7.51 6.66
N SER A 92 -12.64 6.43 7.39
CA SER A 92 -11.76 5.27 7.45
C SER A 92 -12.56 4.00 7.37
N TRP A 93 -12.02 2.99 6.69
CA TRP A 93 -12.59 1.66 6.62
C TRP A 93 -11.52 0.59 6.85
N PRO A 94 -11.90 -0.62 7.29
CA PRO A 94 -10.97 -1.73 7.42
C PRO A 94 -10.29 -2.02 6.09
N GLN A 95 -8.97 -2.18 6.11
CA GLN A 95 -8.24 -2.68 4.97
C GLN A 95 -8.52 -4.19 4.85
N PRO A 96 -8.90 -4.73 3.69
CA PRO A 96 -8.93 -6.18 3.53
C PRO A 96 -7.50 -6.73 3.54
N GLN A 97 -7.35 -8.03 3.82
CA GLN A 97 -6.06 -8.71 3.70
C GLN A 97 -5.43 -8.51 2.31
N TYR A 98 -6.27 -8.43 1.27
CA TYR A 98 -5.87 -8.21 -0.11
C TYR A 98 -6.82 -7.21 -0.79
N VAL A 99 -6.26 -6.21 -1.46
CA VAL A 99 -7.05 -5.23 -2.21
C VAL A 99 -6.28 -4.71 -3.43
N ILE A 100 -7.01 -4.50 -4.52
CA ILE A 100 -6.49 -3.85 -5.72
C ILE A 100 -7.22 -2.53 -5.90
N TRP A 101 -6.46 -1.47 -6.16
CA TRP A 101 -6.95 -0.14 -6.49
C TRP A 101 -6.55 0.21 -7.91
N GLN A 102 -7.44 0.89 -8.63
CA GLN A 102 -7.11 1.59 -9.87
C GLN A 102 -6.91 3.08 -9.55
N VAL A 103 -5.86 3.67 -10.11
CA VAL A 103 -5.60 5.11 -10.07
C VAL A 103 -6.51 5.79 -11.06
N THR A 104 -7.25 6.81 -10.61
CA THR A 104 -8.13 7.63 -11.44
C THR A 104 -7.77 9.09 -11.27
N ALA A 105 -8.18 9.95 -12.20
CA ALA A 105 -8.08 11.41 -12.08
C ALA A 105 -8.63 11.99 -10.76
N ARG A 106 -9.50 11.25 -10.04
CA ARG A 106 -10.17 11.70 -8.81
C ARG A 106 -9.67 11.01 -7.54
N GLY A 107 -8.70 10.12 -7.63
CA GLY A 107 -8.24 9.30 -6.50
C GLY A 107 -8.24 7.81 -6.81
N LEU A 108 -8.39 6.99 -5.79
CA LEU A 108 -8.40 5.53 -5.93
C LEU A 108 -9.82 4.99 -6.07
N GLN A 109 -9.99 4.09 -7.03
CA GLN A 109 -11.18 3.25 -7.15
C GLN A 109 -10.82 1.82 -6.77
N ARG A 110 -11.57 1.21 -5.84
CA ARG A 110 -11.39 -0.19 -5.50
C ARG A 110 -11.82 -1.06 -6.68
N LEU A 111 -10.98 -1.99 -7.09
CA LEU A 111 -11.37 -3.05 -8.00
C LEU A 111 -11.95 -4.20 -7.19
N THR A 112 -13.18 -4.60 -7.51
CA THR A 112 -13.79 -5.82 -6.98
C THR A 112 -13.37 -6.97 -7.87
N THR A 113 -12.67 -7.95 -7.31
CA THR A 113 -12.60 -9.29 -7.89
C THR A 113 -13.98 -9.94 -7.75
N ASN A 114 -14.62 -10.24 -8.88
CA ASN A 114 -15.85 -11.04 -8.93
C ASN A 114 -15.60 -12.47 -8.43
#